data_AF-A0A933WEC9-F1
#
_entry.id   AF-A0A933WEC9-F1
#
_cell.length_a   1.000
_cell.length_b   1.000
_cell.length_c   1.000
_cell.angle_alpha   90.00
_cell.angle_beta   90.00
_cell.angle_gamma   90.00
#
_symmetry.space_group_name_H-M   'P 1'
#
loop_
_entity.id
_entity.type
_entity.pdbx_description
1 polymer ?
#
loop_
_entity_poly.entity_id
_entity_poly.type
_entity_poly.pdbx_seq_one_letter_code
_entity_poly.pdbx_strand_id
1 'polypeptide(L)'
;MAAFHLQQNTEKMLKALCFKEGRPGFTHSSLDLLKKLQGMQVEVPEEAFQAARRLDPHYILSRYPNGVGGIPRDYYDLAMIEELEKCAKILMNFVASRL
;
A
#
# COMPACT_ATOMS: atom_id res chain seq x y z
N MET A 1 -10.12 4.83 10.04
CA MET A 1 -9.04 4.00 10.63
C MET A 1 -8.71 2.78 9.78
N ALA A 2 -9.68 2.04 9.23
CA ALA A 2 -9.43 0.88 8.36
C ALA A 2 -8.46 1.17 7.19
N ALA A 3 -8.70 2.24 6.41
CA ALA A 3 -7.83 2.62 5.28
C ALA A 3 -6.34 2.80 5.67
N PHE A 4 -6.07 3.43 6.82
CA PHE A 4 -4.72 3.59 7.33
C PHE A 4 -4.06 2.24 7.61
N HIS A 5 -4.77 1.34 8.29
CA HIS A 5 -4.24 0.03 8.64
C HIS A 5 -4.03 -0.85 7.41
N LEU A 6 -4.90 -0.77 6.40
CA LEU A 6 -4.71 -1.46 5.13
C LEU A 6 -3.44 -0.99 4.42
N GLN A 7 -3.21 0.32 4.35
CA GLN A 7 -1.99 0.89 3.80
C GLN A 7 -0.76 0.46 4.59
N GLN A 8 -0.77 0.59 5.93
CA GLN A 8 0.37 0.23 6.78
C GLN A 8 0.70 -1.27 6.78
N ASN A 9 -0.32 -2.14 6.74
CA ASN A 9 -0.11 -3.58 6.66
C ASN A 9 0.59 -3.93 5.35
N THR A 10 0.08 -3.40 4.25
CA THR A 10 0.63 -3.61 2.91
C THR A 10 2.06 -3.09 2.79
N GLU A 11 2.33 -1.88 3.28
CA GLU A 11 3.66 -1.28 3.33
C GLU A 11 4.66 -2.19 4.06
N LYS A 12 4.28 -2.74 5.21
CA LYS A 12 5.15 -3.62 6.01
C LYS A 12 5.44 -4.94 5.32
N MET A 13 4.45 -5.54 4.66
CA MET A 13 4.64 -6.77 3.89
C MET A 13 5.58 -6.54 2.70
N LEU A 14 5.42 -5.45 1.97
CA LEU A 14 6.33 -5.08 0.88
C LEU A 14 7.75 -4.80 1.39
N LYS A 15 7.88 -4.15 2.56
CA LYS A 15 9.19 -4.00 3.21
C LYS A 15 9.82 -5.33 3.54
N ALA A 16 9.05 -6.28 4.08
CA ALA A 16 9.55 -7.62 4.38
C ALA A 16 10.10 -8.32 3.13
N LEU A 17 9.40 -8.21 2.00
CA LEU A 17 9.90 -8.72 0.72
C LEU A 17 11.17 -7.99 0.26
N CYS A 18 11.23 -6.66 0.34
CA CYS A 18 12.46 -5.89 0.06
C CYS A 18 13.65 -6.31 0.94
N PHE A 19 13.39 -6.63 2.22
CA PHE A 19 14.39 -7.17 3.14
C PHE A 19 14.88 -8.55 2.69
N LYS A 20 13.98 -9.44 2.29
CA LYS A 20 14.31 -10.77 1.74
C LYS A 20 15.19 -10.68 0.49
N GLU A 21 14.88 -9.76 -0.42
CA GLU A 21 15.64 -9.51 -1.65
C GLU A 21 16.96 -8.73 -1.41
N GLY A 22 17.32 -8.45 -0.16
CA GLY A 22 18.63 -7.90 0.21
C GLY A 22 18.76 -6.38 0.10
N ARG A 23 17.68 -5.63 -0.13
CA ARG A 23 17.71 -4.16 -0.07
C ARG A 23 16.49 -3.58 0.68
N PRO A 24 16.62 -3.27 1.98
CA PRO A 24 15.52 -2.74 2.77
C PRO A 24 14.99 -1.40 2.22
N GLY A 25 13.67 -1.23 2.20
CA GLY A 25 13.01 -0.01 1.76
C GLY A 25 12.64 0.90 2.93
N PHE A 26 13.18 2.12 2.97
CA PHE A 26 12.88 3.13 4.00
C PHE A 26 11.94 4.20 3.44
N THR A 27 10.69 3.81 3.17
CA THR A 27 9.63 4.70 2.66
C THR A 27 8.26 4.24 3.14
N HIS A 28 7.26 5.11 3.07
CA HIS A 28 5.85 4.76 3.28
C HIS A 28 5.08 4.57 1.96
N SER A 29 5.76 4.75 0.83
CA SER A 29 5.20 4.58 -0.51
C SER A 29 5.29 3.12 -0.94
N SER A 30 4.15 2.43 -1.00
CA SER A 30 4.08 1.06 -1.55
C SER A 30 4.52 1.06 -3.00
N LEU A 31 4.21 2.12 -3.75
CA LEU A 31 4.65 2.30 -5.14
C LEU A 31 6.18 2.31 -5.27
N ASP A 32 6.87 3.02 -4.39
CA ASP A 32 8.35 3.06 -4.41
C ASP A 32 8.97 1.74 -3.98
N LEU A 33 8.35 1.03 -3.04
CA LEU A 33 8.76 -0.34 -2.67
C LEU A 33 8.63 -1.29 -3.87
N LEU A 34 7.52 -1.25 -4.61
CA LEU A 34 7.32 -2.06 -5.82
C LEU A 34 8.35 -1.74 -6.91
N LYS A 35 8.62 -0.46 -7.19
CA LYS A 35 9.67 -0.06 -8.14
C LYS A 35 11.04 -0.56 -7.70
N LYS A 36 11.30 -0.54 -6.39
CA LYS A 36 12.55 -1.03 -5.82
C LYS A 36 12.71 -2.54 -6.01
N LEU A 37 11.63 -3.31 -5.80
CA LEU A 37 11.59 -4.75 -6.09
C LEU A 37 11.80 -5.04 -7.58
N GLN A 38 11.15 -4.28 -8.46
CA GLN A 38 11.37 -4.38 -9.90
C GLN A 38 12.84 -4.13 -10.28
N GLY A 39 13.49 -3.14 -9.66
CA GLY A 39 14.93 -2.89 -9.80
C GLY A 39 15.84 -3.98 -9.24
N MET A 40 15.29 -4.90 -8.43
CA MET A 40 15.95 -6.13 -7.96
C MET A 40 15.58 -7.36 -8.82
N GLN A 41 15.02 -7.15 -10.02
CA GLN A 41 14.59 -8.20 -10.96
C GLN A 41 13.42 -9.05 -10.45
N VAL A 42 12.71 -8.61 -9.42
CA VAL A 42 11.42 -9.22 -9.05
C VAL A 42 10.39 -8.82 -10.08
N GLU A 43 9.74 -9.79 -10.70
CA GLU A 43 8.61 -9.53 -11.59
C GLU A 43 7.43 -9.00 -10.78
N VAL A 44 6.99 -7.77 -11.07
CA VAL A 44 5.86 -7.11 -10.40
C VAL A 44 4.73 -6.93 -11.41
N PRO A 45 3.54 -7.49 -11.19
CA PRO A 45 2.42 -7.34 -12.12
C PRO A 45 1.83 -5.93 -12.04
N GLU A 46 1.30 -5.40 -13.15
CA GLU A 46 0.75 -4.03 -13.21
C GLU A 46 -0.41 -3.81 -12.22
N GLU A 47 -1.19 -4.85 -11.91
CA GLU A 47 -2.26 -4.78 -10.90
C GLU A 47 -1.74 -4.38 -9.52
N ALA A 48 -0.52 -4.79 -9.15
CA ALA A 48 0.10 -4.39 -7.89
C ALA A 48 0.41 -2.89 -7.90
N PHE A 49 0.93 -2.37 -9.02
CA PHE A 49 1.17 -0.93 -9.17
C PHE A 49 -0.12 -0.11 -9.10
N GLN A 50 -1.20 -0.57 -9.75
CA GLN A 50 -2.50 0.08 -9.67
C GLN A 50 -3.08 0.07 -8.25
N ALA A 51 -2.99 -1.07 -7.56
CA ALA A 51 -3.42 -1.21 -6.17
C ALA A 51 -2.63 -0.27 -5.24
N ALA A 52 -1.31 -0.18 -5.41
CA ALA A 52 -0.46 0.69 -4.60
C ALA A 52 -0.83 2.18 -4.77
N ARG A 53 -1.04 2.64 -6.01
CA ARG A 53 -1.45 4.02 -6.30
C ARG A 53 -2.78 4.40 -5.64
N ARG A 54 -3.71 3.44 -5.51
CA ARG A 54 -4.98 3.64 -4.81
C ARG A 54 -4.81 3.67 -3.29
N LEU A 55 -3.94 2.82 -2.75
CA LEU A 55 -3.79 2.64 -1.30
C LEU A 55 -2.90 3.70 -0.64
N ASP A 56 -1.82 4.11 -1.30
CA ASP A 56 -0.79 5.00 -0.74
C ASP A 56 -1.30 6.37 -0.24
N PRO A 57 -2.24 7.07 -0.91
CA PRO A 57 -2.76 8.35 -0.41
C PRO A 57 -3.33 8.26 1.01
N HIS A 58 -3.86 7.10 1.38
CA HIS A 58 -4.47 6.86 2.69
C HIS A 58 -3.47 6.76 3.82
N TYR A 59 -2.15 6.79 3.55
CA TYR A 59 -1.14 7.06 4.58
C TYR A 59 -1.37 8.43 5.23
N ILE A 60 -1.71 9.46 4.45
CA ILE A 60 -1.92 10.85 4.91
C ILE A 60 -3.41 11.16 5.06
N LEU A 61 -4.22 10.91 4.02
CA LEU A 61 -5.62 11.36 3.95
C LEU A 61 -6.50 10.81 5.08
N SER A 62 -6.15 9.65 5.64
CA SER A 62 -6.93 9.01 6.69
C SER A 62 -6.70 9.59 8.09
N ARG A 63 -5.73 10.50 8.24
CA ARG A 63 -5.26 11.02 9.54
C ARG A 63 -5.24 12.54 9.63
N TYR A 64 -4.95 13.23 8.54
CA TYR A 64 -4.72 14.68 8.57
C TYR A 64 -5.90 15.44 7.97
N PRO A 65 -6.59 16.31 8.74
CA PRO A 65 -7.71 17.10 8.23
C PRO A 65 -7.39 17.92 6.98
N ASN A 66 -6.17 18.48 6.93
CA ASN A 66 -5.69 19.26 5.79
C ASN A 66 -5.57 18.45 4.49
N GLY A 67 -5.55 17.11 4.57
CA GLY A 67 -5.51 16.25 3.38
C GLY A 67 -6.84 16.16 2.63
N VAL A 68 -7.96 16.31 3.35
CA VAL A 68 -9.32 16.22 2.78
C VAL A 68 -10.11 17.54 2.91
N GLY A 69 -9.55 18.55 3.58
CA GLY A 69 -10.23 19.83 3.82
C GLY A 69 -11.34 19.74 4.87
N GLY A 70 -11.27 18.78 5.79
CA GLY A 70 -12.31 18.50 6.79
C GLY A 70 -11.93 17.36 7.73
N ILE A 71 -12.89 16.81 8.48
CA ILE A 71 -12.61 15.68 9.38
C ILE A 71 -12.42 14.41 8.55
N PRO A 72 -11.26 13.73 8.60
CA PRO A 72 -11.01 12.56 7.75
C PRO A 72 -12.08 11.48 7.82
N ARG A 73 -12.66 11.23 9.00
CA ARG A 73 -13.71 10.21 9.20
C ARG A 73 -14.92 10.40 8.27
N ASP A 74 -15.27 11.64 7.94
CA ASP A 74 -16.48 11.95 7.17
C ASP A 74 -16.33 11.59 5.68
N TYR A 75 -15.09 11.34 5.23
CA TYR A 75 -14.76 11.01 3.84
C TYR A 75 -14.58 9.51 3.59
N TYR A 76 -14.78 8.65 4.61
CA TYR A 76 -14.67 7.19 4.45
C TYR A 76 -16.02 6.52 4.68
N ASP A 77 -16.57 5.97 3.61
CA ASP A 77 -17.73 5.07 3.65
C ASP A 77 -17.30 3.59 3.49
N LEU A 78 -18.26 2.68 3.61
CA LEU A 78 -17.99 1.24 3.47
C LEU A 78 -17.51 0.87 2.06
N ALA A 79 -18.07 1.49 1.02
CA ALA A 79 -17.72 1.20 -0.37
C ALA A 79 -16.22 1.49 -0.63
N MET A 80 -15.73 2.64 -0.16
CA MET A 80 -14.32 2.98 -0.25
C MET A 80 -13.44 1.97 0.51
N ILE A 81 -13.85 1.56 1.72
CA ILE A 81 -13.06 0.58 2.48
C ILE A 81 -13.00 -0.76 1.74
N GLU A 82 -14.11 -1.24 1.17
CA GLU A 82 -14.13 -2.48 0.39
C GLU A 82 -13.21 -2.42 -0.85
N GLU A 83 -13.14 -1.28 -1.53
CA GLU A 83 -12.21 -1.08 -2.64
C GLU A 83 -10.75 -1.10 -2.19
N LEU A 84 -10.43 -0.45 -1.07
CA LEU A 84 -9.09 -0.44 -0.50
C LEU A 84 -8.68 -1.82 0.01
N GLU A 85 -9.60 -2.60 0.55
CA GLU A 85 -9.36 -3.99 0.94
C GLU A 85 -9.02 -4.86 -0.26
N LYS A 86 -9.71 -4.69 -1.40
CA LYS A 86 -9.38 -5.39 -2.64
C LYS A 86 -7.97 -5.04 -3.11
N CYS A 87 -7.60 -3.76 -3.08
CA CYS A 87 -6.25 -3.30 -3.42
C CYS A 87 -5.20 -3.90 -2.49
N ALA A 88 -5.44 -3.87 -1.17
CA ALA A 88 -4.54 -4.44 -0.19
C ALA A 88 -4.37 -5.96 -0.40
N LYS A 89 -5.46 -6.70 -0.70
CA LYS A 89 -5.40 -8.14 -1.00
C LYS A 89 -4.55 -8.47 -2.22
N ILE A 90 -4.63 -7.67 -3.30
CA ILE A 90 -3.75 -7.84 -4.48
C ILE A 90 -2.28 -7.77 -4.06
N LEU A 91 -1.91 -6.75 -3.29
CA LEU A 91 -0.54 -6.55 -2.83
C LEU A 91 -0.08 -7.62 -1.83
N MET A 92 -0.96 -8.03 -0.92
CA MET A 92 -0.68 -9.11 0.03
C MET A 92 -0.45 -10.44 -0.68
N ASN A 93 -1.27 -10.78 -1.67
CA ASN A 93 -1.12 -12.00 -2.48
C ASN A 93 0.17 -11.95 -3.30
N PHE A 94 0.49 -10.80 -3.87
CA PHE A 94 1.76 -10.57 -4.57
C PHE A 94 2.97 -10.88 -3.67
N VAL A 95 2.97 -10.36 -2.43
CA VAL A 95 4.03 -10.66 -1.45
C VAL A 95 4.02 -12.13 -1.03
N ALA A 96 2.86 -12.70 -0.70
CA ALA A 96 2.73 -14.08 -0.22
C ALA A 96 3.22 -15.11 -1.24
N SER A 97 2.99 -14.89 -2.53
CA SER A 97 3.51 -15.75 -3.61
C SER A 97 5.05 -15.70 -3.79
N ARG A 98 5.73 -14.82 -3.06
CA ARG A 98 7.18 -14.57 -3.15
C ARG A 98 7.90 -14.69 -1.80
N LEU A 99 7.21 -15.02 -0.72
CA LEU A 99 7.82 -15.28 0.59
C LEU A 99 8.29 -16.73 0.71
#